data_AF-A0A2S8ZVK2-F1
#
_entry.id   AF-A0A2S8ZVK2-F1
#
_cell.length_a   1.000
_cell.length_b   1.000
_cell.length_c   1.000
_cell.angle_alpha   90.00
_cell.angle_beta   90.00
_cell.angle_gamma   90.00
#
_symmetry.space_group_name_H-M   'P 1'
#
loop_
_entity.id
_entity.type
_entity.pdbx_description
1 polymer ?
#
loop_
_entity_poly.entity_id
_entity_poly.type
_entity_poly.pdbx_seq_one_letter_code
_entity_poly.pdbx_strand_id
1 'polypeptide(L)'
;MNSKNNNNSNNTLLVQMTKDGLMQDFEQVVRKVVNQMQEQQASKNEKLTYTRDETAEILNVTLKTLHNWNKQRIFKPSTKVGKRVLF
;
A
#
# COMPACT_ATOMS: atom_id res chain seq x y z
N MET A 1 17.99 51.24 46.94
CA MET A 1 16.89 50.84 46.03
C MET A 1 17.28 51.22 44.61
N ASN A 2 17.53 50.26 43.72
CA ASN A 2 16.94 50.25 42.37
C ASN A 2 17.30 48.94 41.66
N SER A 3 16.32 48.05 41.56
CA SER A 3 16.37 46.86 40.73
C SER A 3 16.26 47.28 39.26
N LYS A 4 17.31 47.10 38.46
CA LYS A 4 17.21 47.17 37.00
C LYS A 4 16.96 45.76 36.48
N ASN A 5 15.67 45.49 36.31
CA ASN A 5 15.13 44.35 35.60
C ASN A 5 15.50 44.46 34.12
N ASN A 6 16.34 43.56 33.60
CA ASN A 6 16.64 43.48 32.18
C ASN A 6 15.78 42.36 31.58
N ASN A 7 14.72 42.77 30.90
CA ASN A 7 13.70 41.91 30.32
C ASN A 7 14.30 41.02 29.23
N ASN A 8 14.23 39.70 29.45
CA ASN A 8 14.31 38.68 28.42
C ASN A 8 13.04 38.76 27.56
N SER A 9 13.17 39.04 26.27
CA SER A 9 12.07 38.92 25.31
C SER A 9 12.62 38.43 23.97
N ASN A 10 12.96 37.15 23.94
CA ASN A 10 13.16 36.40 22.70
C ASN A 10 11.79 36.06 22.09
N ASN A 11 11.10 37.07 21.58
CA ASN A 11 9.81 36.87 20.90
C ASN A 11 10.07 36.85 19.38
N THR A 12 10.64 35.76 18.88
CA THR A 12 10.81 35.59 17.44
C THR A 12 9.47 35.19 16.83
N LEU A 13 8.84 36.11 16.11
CA LEU A 13 7.66 35.82 15.29
C LEU A 13 8.11 34.93 14.12
N LEU A 14 7.81 33.64 14.18
CA LEU A 14 8.43 32.66 13.30
C LEU A 14 7.75 32.43 11.95
N VAL A 15 6.57 32.99 11.66
CA VAL A 15 5.97 33.20 10.33
C VAL A 15 4.52 33.69 10.51
N GLN A 16 4.09 34.73 9.80
CA GLN A 16 2.67 35.05 9.64
C GLN A 16 2.13 34.24 8.47
N MET A 17 1.41 33.16 8.76
CA MET A 17 0.74 32.34 7.75
C MET A 17 -0.74 32.67 7.72
N THR A 18 -1.30 32.82 6.52
CA THR A 18 -2.75 32.96 6.37
C THR A 18 -3.43 31.62 6.65
N LYS A 19 -4.66 31.69 7.15
CA LYS A 19 -5.50 30.49 7.32
C LYS A 19 -5.60 29.68 6.03
N ASP A 20 -5.70 30.37 4.89
CA ASP A 20 -5.82 29.74 3.59
C ASP A 20 -4.54 28.99 3.19
N GLY A 21 -3.37 29.58 3.45
CA GLY A 21 -2.08 28.90 3.24
C GLY A 21 -1.95 27.64 4.10
N LEU A 22 -2.37 27.70 5.36
CA LEU A 22 -2.39 26.52 6.24
C LEU A 22 -3.33 25.42 5.75
N MET A 23 -4.50 25.79 5.23
CA MET A 23 -5.44 24.81 4.69
C MET A 23 -4.95 24.19 3.40
N GLN A 24 -4.27 24.95 2.53
CA GLN A 24 -3.65 24.41 1.33
C GLN A 24 -2.54 23.40 1.65
N ASP A 25 -1.66 23.72 2.59
CA ASP A 25 -0.59 22.81 3.01
C ASP A 25 -1.16 21.54 3.65
N PHE A 26 -2.19 21.67 4.49
CA PHE A 26 -2.88 20.54 5.08
C PHE A 26 -3.54 19.65 4.02
N GLU A 27 -4.24 20.25 3.05
CA GLU A 27 -4.85 19.52 1.94
C GLU A 27 -3.81 18.74 1.13
N GLN A 28 -2.65 19.35 0.87
CA GLN A 28 -1.57 18.71 0.14
C GLN A 28 -1.01 17.49 0.91
N VAL A 29 -0.84 17.60 2.23
CA VAL A 29 -0.40 16.49 3.08
C VAL A 29 -1.44 15.37 3.08
N VAL A 30 -2.72 15.69 3.25
CA VAL A 30 -3.81 14.70 3.23
C VAL A 30 -3.87 13.97 1.89
N ARG A 31 -3.85 14.71 0.77
CA ARG A 31 -3.83 14.12 -0.58
C ARG A 31 -2.65 13.18 -0.78
N LYS A 32 -1.46 13.57 -0.30
CA LYS A 32 -0.25 12.72 -0.40
C LYS A 32 -0.42 11.41 0.37
N VAL A 33 -0.93 11.45 1.61
CA VAL A 33 -1.16 10.25 2.41
C VAL A 33 -2.23 9.36 1.79
N VAL A 34 -3.34 9.93 1.33
CA VAL A 34 -4.44 9.17 0.70
C VAL A 34 -3.97 8.49 -0.59
N ASN A 35 -3.22 9.18 -1.44
CA ASN A 35 -2.69 8.61 -2.68
C ASN A 35 -1.69 7.47 -2.39
N GLN A 36 -0.79 7.66 -1.42
CA GLN A 36 0.13 6.61 -0.99
C GLN A 36 -0.61 5.37 -0.45
N MET A 37 -1.69 5.56 0.31
CA MET A 37 -2.51 4.46 0.79
C MET A 37 -3.27 3.74 -0.33
N GLN A 38 -3.71 4.45 -1.37
CA GLN A 38 -4.34 3.84 -2.54
C GLN A 38 -3.35 3.03 -3.37
N GLU A 39 -2.15 3.55 -3.62
CA GLU A 39 -1.08 2.84 -4.34
C GLU A 39 -0.62 1.58 -3.57
N GLN A 40 -0.52 1.66 -2.24
CA GLN A 40 -0.22 0.50 -1.39
C GLN A 40 -1.36 -0.53 -1.38
N GLN A 41 -2.62 -0.10 -1.48
CA GLN A 41 -3.75 -1.03 -1.61
C GLN A 41 -3.82 -1.67 -2.99
N ALA A 42 -3.56 -0.92 -4.07
CA ALA A 42 -3.53 -1.45 -5.43
C ALA A 42 -2.46 -2.54 -5.59
N SER A 43 -1.25 -2.31 -5.07
CA SER A 43 -0.15 -3.29 -5.07
C SER A 43 -0.40 -4.50 -4.15
N LYS A 44 -1.22 -4.37 -3.11
CA LYS A 44 -1.60 -5.49 -2.23
C LYS A 44 -2.74 -6.35 -2.80
N ASN A 45 -3.53 -5.80 -3.73
CA ASN A 45 -4.66 -6.49 -4.35
C ASN A 45 -4.30 -7.33 -5.58
N GLU A 46 -3.04 -7.31 -6.04
CA GLU A 46 -2.56 -8.32 -6.97
C GLU A 46 -2.42 -9.64 -6.22
N LYS A 47 -3.45 -10.49 -6.32
CA LYS A 47 -3.41 -11.85 -5.80
C LYS A 47 -2.31 -12.62 -6.55
N LEU A 48 -1.14 -12.72 -5.93
CA LEU A 48 0.09 -13.25 -6.54
C LEU A 48 0.01 -14.73 -6.95
N THR A 49 -0.95 -15.49 -6.41
CA THR A 49 -1.12 -16.91 -6.75
C THR A 49 -2.57 -17.36 -6.65
N TYR A 50 -2.96 -18.32 -7.48
CA TYR A 50 -4.31 -18.88 -7.50
C TYR A 50 -4.30 -20.32 -7.00
N THR A 51 -5.39 -20.74 -6.37
CA THR A 51 -5.59 -22.15 -6.06
C THR A 51 -5.82 -22.95 -7.34
N ARG A 52 -5.64 -24.27 -7.27
CA ARG A 52 -5.91 -25.17 -8.40
C ARG A 52 -7.33 -25.01 -8.97
N ASP A 53 -8.30 -24.78 -8.12
CA ASP A 53 -9.71 -24.69 -8.53
C ASP A 53 -9.98 -23.36 -9.24
N GLU A 54 -9.50 -22.25 -8.67
CA GLU A 54 -9.55 -20.92 -9.30
C GLU A 54 -8.80 -20.89 -10.64
N THR A 55 -7.64 -21.55 -10.70
CA THR A 55 -6.85 -21.65 -11.94
C THR A 55 -7.60 -22.39 -13.03
N ALA A 56 -8.29 -23.48 -12.67
CA ALA A 56 -9.09 -24.27 -13.61
C ALA A 56 -10.28 -23.46 -14.13
N GLU A 57 -10.91 -22.65 -13.27
CA GLU A 57 -12.00 -21.74 -13.65
C GLU A 57 -11.51 -20.63 -14.59
N ILE A 58 -10.42 -19.94 -14.25
CA ILE A 58 -9.82 -18.86 -15.07
C ILE A 58 -9.42 -19.37 -16.45
N LEU A 59 -8.80 -20.55 -16.52
CA LEU A 59 -8.38 -21.16 -17.78
C LEU A 59 -9.52 -21.89 -18.50
N ASN A 60 -10.72 -21.94 -17.91
CA ASN A 60 -11.88 -22.68 -18.39
C ASN A 60 -11.56 -24.13 -18.78
N VAL A 61 -10.85 -24.84 -17.89
CA VAL A 61 -10.49 -26.26 -18.05
C VAL A 61 -10.92 -27.06 -16.84
N THR A 62 -11.03 -28.38 -16.99
CA THR A 62 -11.28 -29.25 -15.85
C THR A 62 -10.04 -29.38 -14.95
N LEU A 63 -10.25 -29.68 -13.67
CA LEU A 63 -9.17 -30.02 -12.73
C LEU A 63 -8.29 -31.18 -13.22
N LYS A 64 -8.88 -32.12 -13.97
CA LYS A 64 -8.17 -33.25 -14.55
C LYS A 64 -7.22 -32.79 -15.67
N THR A 65 -7.69 -31.89 -16.52
CA THR A 65 -6.87 -31.26 -17.57
C THR A 65 -5.70 -30.49 -16.96
N LEU A 66 -5.97 -29.63 -15.97
CA LEU A 66 -4.94 -28.86 -15.27
C LEU A 66 -3.92 -29.79 -14.57
N HIS A 67 -4.38 -30.87 -13.95
CA HIS A 67 -3.50 -31.88 -13.35
C HIS A 67 -2.61 -32.59 -14.39
N ASN A 68 -3.16 -32.94 -15.54
CA ASN A 68 -2.40 -33.55 -16.64
C ASN A 68 -1.33 -32.60 -17.18
N TRP A 69 -1.65 -31.31 -17.37
CA TRP A 69 -0.68 -30.31 -17.80
C TRP A 69 0.47 -30.12 -16.81
N ASN A 70 0.17 -30.17 -15.51
CA ASN A 70 1.20 -30.15 -14.47
C ASN A 70 2.11 -31.40 -14.56
N LYS A 71 1.53 -32.59 -14.72
CA LYS A 71 2.28 -33.84 -14.90
C LYS A 71 3.16 -33.81 -16.16
N GLN A 72 2.66 -33.22 -17.26
CA GLN A 72 3.36 -33.05 -18.52
C GLN A 72 4.34 -31.87 -18.53
N ARG A 73 4.47 -31.14 -17.41
CA ARG A 73 5.33 -29.94 -17.27
C ARG A 73 4.97 -28.77 -18.19
N ILE A 74 3.76 -28.79 -18.77
CA ILE A 74 3.22 -27.72 -19.63
C ILE A 74 2.79 -26.53 -18.77
N PHE A 75 2.18 -26.79 -17.61
CA PHE A 75 1.70 -25.75 -16.69
C PHE A 75 2.19 -26.02 -15.28
N LYS A 76 3.23 -25.29 -14.86
CA LYS A 76 3.93 -25.55 -13.59
C LYS A 76 3.34 -24.69 -12.47
N PRO A 77 3.07 -25.26 -11.29
CA PRO A 77 2.64 -24.48 -10.14
C PRO A 77 3.75 -23.54 -9.66
N SER A 78 3.38 -22.34 -9.26
CA SER A 78 4.27 -21.33 -8.69
C SER A 78 4.82 -21.73 -7.33
N THR A 79 3.99 -22.29 -6.44
CA THR A 79 4.41 -22.64 -5.07
C THR A 79 3.56 -23.78 -4.48
N LYS A 80 4.14 -24.51 -3.51
CA LYS A 80 3.41 -25.45 -2.66
C LYS A 80 3.44 -24.96 -1.21
N VAL A 81 2.27 -24.75 -0.62
CA VAL A 81 2.12 -24.40 0.80
C VAL A 81 1.45 -25.57 1.51
N GLY A 82 2.23 -26.38 2.22
CA GLY A 82 1.75 -27.63 2.81
C GLY A 82 1.17 -28.58 1.76
N LYS A 83 -0.12 -28.93 1.89
CA LYS A 83 -0.85 -29.77 0.92
C LYS A 83 -1.46 -28.99 -0.25
N ARG A 84 -1.40 -27.65 -0.24
CA ARG A 84 -2.02 -26.79 -1.26
C ARG A 84 -1.02 -26.52 -2.39
N VAL A 85 -1.47 -26.69 -3.62
CA VAL A 85 -0.73 -26.34 -4.83
C VAL A 85 -1.30 -25.03 -5.35
N LEU A 86 -0.42 -24.03 -5.47
CA LEU A 86 -0.75 -22.71 -5.98
C LEU A 86 -0.09 -22.52 -7.33
N PHE A 87 -0.86 -21.99 -8.28
CA PHE A 87 -0.41 -21.67 -9.63
C PHE A 87 -0.17 -20.17 -9.75
#